data_AF-A0A966G5F8-F1
#
_entry.id   AF-A0A966G5F8-F1
#
_cell.length_a   1.000
_cell.length_b   1.000
_cell.length_c   1.000
_cell.angle_alpha   90.00
_cell.angle_beta   90.00
_cell.angle_gamma   90.00
#
_symmetry.space_group_name_H-M   'P 1'
#
loop_
_entity.id
_entity.type
_entity.pdbx_description
1 polymer ?
#
loop_
_entity_poly.entity_id
_entity_poly.type
_entity_poly.pdbx_seq_one_letter_code
_entity_poly.pdbx_strand_id
1 'polypeptide(L)'
;MKWYKNPLFVFTLGLQVFALGALAYNFRTSVIMLLISVVLGAIASFYLLKSIQPKGGHLPVNTAVSALIAFLLLNPALNLSLETLFWTFLGGVLVVMAKYGPRYKKQLIFNPATFGLLLLSTFITAIYGSDALLPTFVSWWGTDYAGSWALIILLPLVSYATYKFRKLYLVISFLIFNALWIYFNAGLEALVYPYTTGTIYFLAGVMLLEPKTSPTKKYWQIGAALLAVITYRYIGYFGVNNVELWAVIAVNLVHLLSRLRLSTIFQKN
;
A
#
# COMPACT_ATOMS: atom_id res chain seq x y z
N MET A 1 13.82 -2.48 -26.51
CA MET A 1 13.48 -3.43 -25.42
C MET A 1 11.96 -3.59 -25.37
N LYS A 2 11.43 -4.81 -25.38
CA LYS A 2 9.97 -5.06 -25.38
C LYS A 2 9.38 -4.71 -24.01
N TRP A 3 8.79 -3.52 -23.90
CA TRP A 3 8.20 -2.93 -22.68
C TRP A 3 7.26 -3.88 -21.91
N TYR A 4 6.46 -4.66 -22.64
CA TYR A 4 5.57 -5.68 -22.06
C TYR A 4 6.27 -6.85 -21.33
N LYS A 5 7.59 -7.01 -21.50
CA LYS A 5 8.38 -8.00 -20.73
C LYS A 5 8.72 -7.51 -19.32
N ASN A 6 8.55 -6.23 -19.01
CA ASN A 6 8.82 -5.70 -17.67
C ASN A 6 7.59 -5.92 -16.77
N PRO A 7 7.66 -6.83 -15.77
CA PRO A 7 6.51 -7.15 -14.94
C PRO A 7 6.00 -5.97 -14.11
N LEU A 8 6.89 -5.05 -13.72
CA LEU A 8 6.49 -3.86 -12.99
C LEU A 8 5.65 -2.93 -13.87
N PHE A 9 5.98 -2.84 -15.16
CA PHE A 9 5.24 -2.01 -16.10
C PHE A 9 3.83 -2.57 -16.34
N VAL A 10 3.70 -3.88 -16.58
CA VAL A 10 2.39 -4.56 -16.71
C VAL A 10 1.55 -4.40 -15.45
N PHE A 11 2.18 -4.54 -14.27
CA PHE A 11 1.52 -4.29 -12.99
C PHE A 11 1.03 -2.85 -12.86
N THR A 12 1.84 -1.88 -13.28
CA THR A 12 1.47 -0.45 -13.26
C THR A 12 0.27 -0.18 -14.16
N LEU A 13 0.24 -0.75 -15.38
CA LEU A 13 -0.91 -0.62 -16.27
C LEU A 13 -2.18 -1.23 -15.67
N GLY A 14 -2.08 -2.43 -15.10
CA GLY A 14 -3.24 -3.05 -14.45
C GLY A 14 -3.77 -2.21 -13.29
N LEU A 15 -2.88 -1.60 -12.49
CA LEU A 15 -3.27 -0.70 -11.41
C LEU A 15 -3.89 0.61 -11.94
N GLN A 16 -3.42 1.13 -13.07
CA GLN A 16 -4.05 2.27 -13.75
C GLN A 16 -5.46 1.94 -14.21
N VAL A 17 -5.67 0.79 -14.87
CA VAL A 17 -7.01 0.33 -15.27
C VAL A 17 -7.92 0.19 -14.06
N PHE A 18 -7.42 -0.40 -12.98
CA PHE A 18 -8.18 -0.52 -11.73
C PHE A 18 -8.56 0.84 -11.13
N ALA A 19 -7.63 1.80 -11.11
CA ALA A 19 -7.88 3.16 -10.62
C ALA A 19 -8.81 3.97 -11.52
N LEU A 20 -8.74 3.79 -12.83
CA LEU A 20 -9.69 4.38 -13.77
C LEU A 20 -11.10 3.81 -13.57
N GLY A 21 -11.23 2.51 -13.29
CA GLY A 21 -12.50 1.90 -12.89
C GLY A 21 -13.08 2.54 -11.62
N ALA A 22 -12.23 2.75 -10.60
CA ALA A 22 -12.63 3.42 -9.37
C ALA A 22 -13.11 4.86 -9.60
N LEU A 23 -12.37 5.62 -10.41
CA LEU A 23 -12.70 6.98 -10.79
C LEU A 23 -13.99 7.05 -11.61
N ALA A 24 -14.17 6.15 -12.58
CA ALA A 24 -15.35 6.12 -13.44
C ALA A 24 -16.61 5.77 -12.65
N TYR A 25 -16.53 4.82 -11.72
CA TYR A 25 -17.67 4.44 -10.88
C TYR A 25 -18.06 5.54 -9.88
N ASN A 26 -17.07 6.20 -9.27
CA ASN A 26 -17.29 7.27 -8.29
C ASN A 26 -16.91 8.64 -8.85
N PHE A 27 -17.40 8.99 -10.04
CA PHE A 27 -17.05 10.24 -10.70
C PHE A 27 -17.72 11.45 -10.02
N ARG A 28 -17.07 11.97 -8.97
CA ARG A 28 -17.53 13.09 -8.15
C ARG A 28 -16.41 14.12 -7.97
N THR A 29 -16.79 15.36 -7.69
CA THR A 29 -15.83 16.47 -7.50
C THR A 29 -14.78 16.16 -6.43
N SER A 30 -15.14 15.52 -5.31
CA SER A 30 -14.20 15.12 -4.26
C SER A 30 -13.12 14.16 -4.75
N VAL A 31 -13.48 13.19 -5.58
CA VAL A 31 -12.56 12.21 -6.16
C VAL A 31 -11.64 12.87 -7.20
N ILE A 32 -12.17 13.78 -8.02
CA ILE A 32 -11.38 14.53 -8.99
C ILE A 32 -10.36 15.43 -8.27
N MET A 33 -10.79 16.13 -7.22
CA MET A 33 -9.90 16.96 -6.42
C MET A 33 -8.82 16.14 -5.71
N LEU A 34 -9.17 14.95 -5.19
CA LEU A 34 -8.20 13.99 -4.68
C LEU A 34 -7.16 13.61 -5.74
N LEU A 35 -7.60 13.25 -6.96
CA LEU A 35 -6.70 12.94 -8.07
C LEU A 35 -5.76 14.11 -8.38
N ILE A 36 -6.29 15.32 -8.51
CA ILE A 36 -5.52 16.53 -8.76
C ILE A 36 -4.48 16.75 -7.64
N SER A 37 -4.89 16.66 -6.37
CA SER A 37 -3.99 16.85 -5.23
C SER A 37 -2.85 15.83 -5.19
N VAL A 38 -3.13 14.56 -5.48
CA VAL A 38 -2.10 13.51 -5.54
C VAL A 38 -1.14 13.75 -6.71
N VAL A 39 -1.66 14.12 -7.89
CA VAL A 39 -0.84 14.44 -9.07
C VAL A 39 0.05 15.65 -8.80
N LEU A 40 -0.50 16.74 -8.26
CA LEU A 40 0.26 17.93 -7.89
C LEU A 40 1.31 17.62 -6.83
N GLY A 41 0.99 16.80 -5.82
CA GLY A 41 1.95 16.37 -4.80
C GLY A 41 3.11 15.54 -5.40
N ALA A 42 2.81 14.66 -6.35
CA ALA A 42 3.83 13.91 -7.06
C ALA A 42 4.73 14.79 -7.93
N ILE A 43 4.15 15.78 -8.63
CA ILE A 43 4.89 16.76 -9.42
C ILE A 43 5.77 17.63 -8.52
N ALA A 44 5.23 18.16 -7.43
CA ALA A 44 5.98 18.96 -6.46
C ALA A 44 7.17 18.17 -5.88
N SER A 45 6.94 16.90 -5.52
CA SER A 45 8.00 16.02 -5.06
C SER A 45 9.09 15.83 -6.08
N PHE A 46 8.74 15.67 -7.36
CA PHE A 46 9.73 15.55 -8.43
C PHE A 46 10.64 16.78 -8.49
N TYR A 47 10.06 17.99 -8.45
CA TYR A 47 10.84 19.23 -8.47
C TYR A 47 11.70 19.39 -7.21
N LEU A 48 11.17 19.09 -6.03
CA LEU A 48 11.94 19.09 -4.78
C LEU A 48 13.13 18.12 -4.85
N LEU A 49 12.90 16.90 -5.35
CA LEU A 49 13.95 15.89 -5.50
C LEU A 49 14.99 16.29 -6.54
N LYS A 50 14.58 16.91 -7.64
CA LYS A 50 15.50 17.44 -8.65
C LYS A 50 16.39 18.54 -8.05
N SER A 51 15.84 19.37 -7.15
CA SER A 51 16.62 20.39 -6.45
C SER A 51 17.65 19.79 -5.48
N ILE A 52 17.30 18.71 -4.80
CA ILE A 52 18.19 18.05 -3.83
C ILE A 52 19.21 17.13 -4.54
N GLN A 53 18.84 16.52 -5.67
CA GLN A 53 19.66 15.53 -6.41
C GLN A 53 19.70 15.83 -7.92
N PRO A 54 20.37 16.91 -8.35
CA PRO A 54 20.31 17.42 -9.72
C PRO A 54 20.84 16.45 -10.80
N LYS A 55 21.69 15.47 -10.44
CA LYS A 55 22.33 14.54 -11.38
C LYS A 55 21.65 13.17 -11.53
N GLY A 56 20.53 12.89 -10.86
CA GLY A 56 20.03 11.51 -10.71
C GLY A 56 18.55 11.22 -11.02
N GLY A 57 17.74 12.20 -11.41
CA GLY A 57 16.29 12.09 -11.24
C GLY A 57 15.48 11.77 -12.49
N HIS A 58 15.61 10.60 -13.13
CA HIS A 58 14.48 10.11 -13.92
C HIS A 58 13.40 9.63 -12.95
N LEU A 59 12.14 10.05 -13.15
CA LEU A 59 11.02 9.51 -12.38
C LEU A 59 10.91 8.01 -12.65
N PRO A 60 11.21 7.16 -11.66
CA PRO A 60 11.13 5.73 -11.88
C PRO A 60 9.65 5.34 -12.02
N VAL A 61 9.34 4.37 -12.89
CA VAL A 61 7.96 3.86 -13.14
C VAL A 61 7.24 3.48 -11.84
N ASN A 62 7.98 3.01 -10.83
CA ASN A 62 7.40 2.73 -9.52
C ASN A 62 6.80 3.98 -8.85
N THR A 63 7.04 5.22 -9.29
CA THR A 63 6.47 6.46 -8.71
C THR A 63 5.03 6.60 -9.12
N ALA A 64 4.70 6.26 -10.36
CA ALA A 64 3.33 6.12 -10.79
C ALA A 64 2.60 5.07 -9.91
N VAL A 65 3.24 3.92 -9.64
CA VAL A 65 2.64 2.90 -8.74
C VAL A 65 2.35 3.47 -7.35
N SER A 66 3.31 4.12 -6.71
CA SER A 66 3.11 4.69 -5.37
C SER A 66 2.03 5.79 -5.36
N ALA A 67 1.99 6.66 -6.37
CA ALA A 67 0.98 7.71 -6.49
C ALA A 67 -0.43 7.12 -6.75
N LEU A 68 -0.54 6.08 -7.59
CA LEU A 68 -1.81 5.38 -7.83
C LEU A 68 -2.30 4.69 -6.55
N ILE A 69 -1.40 4.03 -5.81
CA ILE A 69 -1.73 3.47 -4.50
C ILE A 69 -2.22 4.58 -3.56
N ALA A 70 -1.52 5.72 -3.47
CA ALA A 70 -1.97 6.84 -2.64
C ALA A 70 -3.36 7.33 -3.03
N PHE A 71 -3.63 7.50 -4.33
CA PHE A 71 -4.94 7.88 -4.83
C PHE A 71 -6.05 6.91 -4.40
N LEU A 72 -5.80 5.59 -4.47
CA LEU A 72 -6.78 4.56 -4.10
C LEU A 72 -7.01 4.45 -2.59
N LEU A 73 -6.05 4.91 -1.77
CA LEU A 73 -6.06 4.74 -0.32
C LEU A 73 -6.56 5.99 0.42
N LEU A 74 -6.19 7.18 -0.07
CA LEU A 74 -6.55 8.46 0.55
C LEU A 74 -8.04 8.72 0.45
N ASN A 75 -8.63 9.27 1.50
CA ASN A 75 -10.07 9.54 1.54
C ASN A 75 -10.46 10.71 0.63
N PRO A 76 -11.40 10.51 -0.32
CA PRO A 76 -11.99 11.59 -1.09
C PRO A 76 -12.91 12.36 -0.17
N ALA A 77 -12.34 13.37 0.50
CA ALA A 77 -13.02 14.19 1.48
C ALA A 77 -14.40 14.65 1.00
N LEU A 78 -15.43 14.39 1.82
CA LEU A 78 -16.78 14.90 1.56
C LEU A 78 -16.82 16.43 1.66
N ASN A 79 -15.97 16.99 2.51
CA ASN A 79 -15.79 18.42 2.68
C ASN A 79 -14.53 18.84 1.92
N LEU A 80 -14.71 19.56 0.81
CA LEU A 80 -13.63 20.14 0.00
C LEU A 80 -12.95 21.34 0.68
N SER A 81 -12.69 21.24 1.98
CA SER A 81 -12.00 22.28 2.73
C SER A 81 -10.54 22.39 2.24
N LEU A 82 -9.98 23.60 2.27
CA LEU A 82 -8.58 23.82 1.93
C LEU A 82 -7.64 22.98 2.78
N GLU A 83 -7.99 22.77 4.05
CA GLU A 83 -7.24 21.93 4.97
C GLU A 83 -7.18 20.47 4.50
N THR A 84 -8.30 19.87 4.11
CA THR A 84 -8.29 18.47 3.66
C THR A 84 -7.57 18.29 2.32
N LEU A 85 -7.72 19.27 1.41
CA LEU A 85 -6.96 19.29 0.16
C LEU A 85 -5.45 19.42 0.42
N PHE A 86 -5.05 20.25 1.39
CA PHE A 86 -3.66 20.41 1.81
C PHE A 86 -3.08 19.11 2.36
N TRP A 87 -3.79 18.43 3.28
CA TRP A 87 -3.33 17.15 3.81
C TRP A 87 -3.22 16.07 2.72
N THR A 88 -4.17 16.04 1.80
CA THR A 88 -4.15 15.14 0.65
C THR A 88 -2.94 15.39 -0.26
N PHE A 89 -2.67 16.66 -0.58
CA PHE A 89 -1.49 17.08 -1.33
C PHE A 89 -0.20 16.65 -0.61
N LEU A 90 -0.11 16.91 0.70
CA LEU A 90 1.04 16.52 1.50
C LEU A 90 1.22 15.00 1.55
N GLY A 91 0.14 14.24 1.54
CA GLY A 91 0.17 12.78 1.41
C GLY A 91 0.80 12.33 0.10
N GLY A 92 0.39 12.93 -1.02
CA GLY A 92 1.02 12.72 -2.32
C GLY A 92 2.52 13.05 -2.29
N VAL A 93 2.90 14.15 -1.62
CA VAL A 93 4.30 14.54 -1.47
C VAL A 93 5.10 13.49 -0.68
N LEU A 94 4.63 13.13 0.51
CA LEU A 94 5.34 12.21 1.40
C LEU A 94 5.45 10.81 0.81
N VAL A 95 4.45 10.32 0.08
CA VAL A 95 4.51 9.02 -0.60
C VAL A 95 5.62 8.98 -1.66
N VAL A 96 5.81 10.05 -2.43
CA VAL A 96 6.88 10.11 -3.43
C VAL A 96 8.24 10.30 -2.74
N MET A 97 8.32 11.17 -1.73
CA MET A 97 9.56 11.41 -0.98
C MET A 97 10.02 10.17 -0.18
N ALA A 98 9.10 9.34 0.31
CA ALA A 98 9.41 8.11 1.06
C ALA A 98 10.32 7.13 0.28
N LYS A 99 10.36 7.24 -1.05
CA LYS A 99 11.31 6.48 -1.91
C LYS A 99 12.77 6.81 -1.69
N TYR A 100 13.04 7.95 -1.06
CA TYR A 100 14.36 8.43 -0.72
C TYR A 100 14.61 8.31 0.79
N GLY A 101 13.66 7.71 1.52
CA GLY A 101 13.77 7.41 2.93
C GLY A 101 14.69 6.23 3.24
N PRO A 102 14.45 5.53 4.36
CA PRO A 102 15.36 4.52 4.89
C PRO A 102 15.70 3.40 3.88
N ARG A 103 17.00 3.23 3.63
CA ARG A 103 17.55 2.21 2.74
C ARG A 103 18.57 1.36 3.48
N TYR A 104 18.50 0.04 3.28
CA TYR A 104 19.55 -0.90 3.67
C TYR A 104 20.15 -1.47 2.38
N LYS A 105 21.48 -1.52 2.23
CA LYS A 105 22.17 -2.04 1.02
C LYS A 105 21.55 -1.57 -0.32
N LYS A 106 21.33 -0.25 -0.46
CA LYS A 106 20.71 0.40 -1.66
C LYS A 106 19.26 -0.02 -1.98
N GLN A 107 18.60 -0.78 -1.11
CA GLN A 107 17.20 -1.18 -1.24
C GLN A 107 16.37 -0.51 -0.15
N LEU A 108 15.14 -0.13 -0.49
CA LEU A 108 14.21 0.45 0.47
C LEU A 108 13.87 -0.58 1.56
N ILE A 109 13.72 -0.08 2.78
CA ILE A 109 13.27 -0.89 3.91
C ILE A 109 11.75 -1.00 3.87
N PHE A 110 11.07 0.14 3.74
CA PHE A 110 9.60 0.23 3.78
C PHE A 110 9.00 0.47 2.41
N ASN A 111 7.75 0.03 2.25
CA ASN A 111 6.92 0.44 1.11
C ASN A 111 6.73 1.96 1.13
N PRO A 112 7.07 2.70 0.05
CA PRO A 112 6.97 4.15 0.04
C PRO A 112 5.56 4.69 0.28
N ALA A 113 4.55 4.04 -0.29
CA ALA A 113 3.16 4.44 -0.09
C ALA A 113 2.75 4.22 1.36
N THR A 114 3.03 3.04 1.91
CA THR A 114 2.76 2.74 3.31
C THR A 114 3.48 3.70 4.26
N PHE A 115 4.78 3.90 4.07
CA PHE A 115 5.58 4.73 4.96
C PHE A 115 5.14 6.20 4.91
N GLY A 116 4.94 6.75 3.71
CA GLY A 116 4.50 8.14 3.54
C GLY A 116 3.12 8.39 4.13
N LEU A 117 2.15 7.51 3.85
CA LEU A 117 0.79 7.64 4.37
C LEU A 117 0.73 7.44 5.89
N LEU A 118 1.47 6.46 6.42
CA LEU A 118 1.47 6.18 7.86
C LEU A 118 2.14 7.30 8.65
N LEU A 119 3.26 7.84 8.15
CA LEU A 119 3.94 8.99 8.75
C LEU A 119 2.97 10.18 8.84
N LEU A 120 2.32 10.50 7.72
CA LEU A 120 1.38 11.61 7.67
C LEU A 120 0.17 11.38 8.57
N SER A 121 -0.43 10.20 8.53
CA SER A 121 -1.59 9.90 9.37
C SER A 121 -1.24 10.00 10.85
N THR A 122 -0.05 9.52 11.24
CA THR A 122 0.42 9.59 12.63
C THR A 122 0.66 11.03 13.05
N PHE A 123 1.23 11.84 12.16
CA PHE A 123 1.44 13.28 12.38
C PHE A 123 0.12 14.04 12.55
N ILE A 124 -0.87 13.78 11.67
CA ILE A 124 -2.21 14.37 11.79
C ILE A 124 -2.86 13.96 13.12
N THR A 125 -2.84 12.66 13.46
CA THR A 125 -3.38 12.18 14.74
C THR A 125 -2.66 12.80 15.95
N ALA A 126 -1.35 13.06 15.86
CA ALA A 126 -0.61 13.71 16.95
C ALA A 126 -0.99 15.18 17.14
N ILE A 127 -1.36 15.89 16.06
CA ILE A 127 -1.76 17.31 16.14
C ILE A 127 -3.21 17.46 16.59
N TYR A 128 -4.12 16.69 16.00
CA TYR A 128 -5.55 16.88 16.18
C TYR A 128 -6.18 15.89 17.16
N GLY A 129 -5.42 14.90 17.64
CA GLY A 129 -5.94 13.80 18.45
C GLY A 129 -6.61 12.70 17.62
N SER A 130 -7.01 11.62 18.29
CA SER A 130 -7.74 10.49 17.68
C SER A 130 -9.17 10.83 17.29
N ASP A 131 -9.77 11.81 17.98
CA ASP A 131 -11.21 12.10 17.95
C ASP A 131 -11.56 13.25 16.99
N ALA A 132 -10.55 13.88 16.38
CA ALA A 132 -10.79 14.97 15.46
C ALA A 132 -11.51 14.51 14.19
N LEU A 133 -12.38 15.40 13.69
CA LEU A 133 -13.18 15.30 12.47
C LEU A 133 -12.36 15.24 11.15
N LEU A 134 -11.12 14.76 11.20
CA LEU A 134 -10.42 14.16 10.06
C LEU A 134 -10.44 12.62 10.17
N PRO A 135 -11.55 11.95 10.54
CA PRO A 135 -11.50 10.52 10.78
C PRO A 135 -11.31 9.86 9.42
N THR A 136 -10.29 9.01 9.32
CA THR A 136 -9.95 8.22 8.11
C THR A 136 -9.30 9.02 6.98
N PHE A 137 -8.18 9.71 7.22
CA PHE A 137 -7.31 10.21 6.13
C PHE A 137 -6.99 9.13 5.08
N VAL A 138 -6.82 7.88 5.53
CA VAL A 138 -6.76 6.68 4.69
C VAL A 138 -8.06 5.90 4.86
N SER A 139 -8.78 5.68 3.77
CA SER A 139 -10.11 5.04 3.76
C SER A 139 -10.21 3.83 2.84
N TRP A 140 -9.21 3.60 1.99
CA TRP A 140 -9.25 2.52 1.00
C TRP A 140 -10.43 2.60 0.02
N TRP A 141 -10.99 3.80 -0.18
CA TRP A 141 -12.20 4.00 -1.00
C TRP A 141 -12.10 3.37 -2.41
N GLY A 142 -10.92 3.46 -3.03
CA GLY A 142 -10.69 3.03 -4.39
C GLY A 142 -10.46 1.52 -4.51
N THR A 143 -10.42 0.77 -3.41
CA THR A 143 -10.16 -0.68 -3.46
C THR A 143 -11.43 -1.51 -3.50
N ASP A 144 -12.59 -0.93 -3.19
CA ASP A 144 -13.89 -1.63 -3.16
C ASP A 144 -15.02 -0.83 -3.84
N TYR A 145 -14.68 -0.03 -4.86
CA TYR A 145 -15.60 0.92 -5.48
C TYR A 145 -16.85 0.31 -6.12
N ALA A 146 -16.92 -1.01 -6.35
CA ALA A 146 -18.08 -1.67 -6.94
C ALA A 146 -18.30 -3.07 -6.34
N GLY A 147 -17.96 -3.26 -5.07
CA GLY A 147 -18.02 -4.55 -4.39
C GLY A 147 -17.27 -5.63 -5.16
N SER A 148 -17.94 -6.75 -5.46
CA SER A 148 -17.34 -7.88 -6.17
C SER A 148 -16.85 -7.56 -7.59
N TRP A 149 -17.35 -6.51 -8.25
CA TRP A 149 -16.81 -6.08 -9.54
C TRP A 149 -15.37 -5.55 -9.44
N ALA A 150 -15.07 -4.81 -8.37
CA ALA A 150 -13.70 -4.39 -8.10
C ALA A 150 -12.80 -5.62 -7.91
N LEU A 151 -13.27 -6.63 -7.19
CA LEU A 151 -12.55 -7.88 -7.01
C LEU A 151 -12.29 -8.61 -8.35
N ILE A 152 -13.29 -8.71 -9.23
CA ILE A 152 -13.14 -9.36 -10.55
C ILE A 152 -12.02 -8.70 -11.38
N ILE A 153 -11.94 -7.37 -11.35
CA ILE A 153 -10.89 -6.62 -12.08
C ILE A 153 -9.53 -6.80 -11.40
N LEU A 154 -9.50 -6.85 -10.06
CA LEU A 154 -8.28 -6.95 -9.27
C LEU A 154 -7.64 -8.34 -9.32
N LEU A 155 -8.43 -9.42 -9.36
CA LEU A 155 -7.94 -10.80 -9.28
C LEU A 155 -6.91 -11.14 -10.37
N PRO A 156 -7.12 -10.84 -11.67
CA PRO A 156 -6.12 -11.06 -12.71
C PRO A 156 -4.79 -10.34 -12.41
N LEU A 157 -4.86 -9.10 -11.92
CA LEU A 157 -3.68 -8.32 -11.56
C LEU A 157 -2.92 -8.95 -10.40
N VAL A 158 -3.62 -9.34 -9.33
CA VAL A 158 -3.02 -10.00 -8.15
C VAL A 158 -2.44 -11.36 -8.52
N SER A 159 -3.13 -12.14 -9.35
CA SER A 159 -2.68 -13.45 -9.82
C SER A 159 -1.40 -13.32 -10.66
N TYR A 160 -1.38 -12.35 -11.58
CA TYR A 160 -0.19 -12.02 -12.36
C TYR A 160 0.98 -11.60 -11.45
N ALA A 161 0.74 -10.68 -10.52
CA ALA A 161 1.74 -10.12 -9.64
C ALA A 161 2.34 -11.19 -8.71
N THR A 162 1.51 -12.02 -8.08
CA THR A 162 1.94 -13.10 -7.18
C THR A 162 2.83 -14.10 -7.88
N TYR A 163 2.47 -14.49 -9.12
CA TYR A 163 3.29 -15.36 -9.95
C TYR A 163 4.61 -14.70 -10.36
N LYS A 164 4.56 -13.51 -10.97
CA LYS A 164 5.77 -12.85 -11.51
C LYS A 164 6.75 -12.39 -10.44
N PHE A 165 6.27 -11.95 -9.27
CA PHE A 165 7.12 -11.52 -8.17
C PHE A 165 7.48 -12.64 -7.19
N ARG A 166 6.98 -13.88 -7.44
CA ARG A 166 7.21 -15.07 -6.61
C ARG A 166 6.72 -14.89 -5.16
N LYS A 167 5.55 -14.27 -4.99
CA LYS A 167 4.95 -13.89 -3.69
C LYS A 167 3.68 -14.66 -3.35
N LEU A 168 3.45 -15.78 -4.03
CA LEU A 168 2.25 -16.60 -3.83
C LEU A 168 2.06 -17.00 -2.36
N TYR A 169 3.12 -17.47 -1.69
CA TYR A 169 3.01 -17.91 -0.30
C TYR A 169 2.67 -16.77 0.66
N LEU A 170 3.20 -15.56 0.43
CA LEU A 170 2.87 -14.39 1.26
C LEU A 170 1.38 -14.07 1.17
N VAL A 171 0.85 -13.99 -0.05
CA VAL A 171 -0.56 -13.62 -0.29
C VAL A 171 -1.51 -14.70 0.21
N ILE A 172 -1.28 -15.96 -0.17
CA ILE A 172 -2.16 -17.06 0.20
C ILE A 172 -2.11 -17.31 1.71
N SER A 173 -0.94 -17.29 2.35
CA SER A 173 -0.86 -17.45 3.81
C SER A 173 -1.52 -16.30 4.55
N PHE A 174 -1.42 -15.06 4.06
CA PHE A 174 -2.09 -13.92 4.70
C PHE A 174 -3.61 -14.09 4.65
N LEU A 175 -4.16 -14.46 3.49
CA LEU A 175 -5.59 -14.73 3.33
C LEU A 175 -6.04 -15.91 4.20
N ILE A 176 -5.30 -17.03 4.21
CA ILE A 176 -5.65 -18.19 5.05
C ILE A 176 -5.62 -17.83 6.54
N PHE A 177 -4.55 -17.23 7.04
CA PHE A 177 -4.45 -16.87 8.46
C PHE A 177 -5.52 -15.84 8.86
N ASN A 178 -5.82 -14.89 7.99
CA ASN A 178 -6.88 -13.92 8.23
C ASN A 178 -8.27 -14.56 8.24
N ALA A 179 -8.54 -15.52 7.33
CA ALA A 179 -9.79 -16.28 7.30
C ALA A 179 -9.94 -17.13 8.57
N LEU A 180 -8.89 -17.86 8.97
CA LEU A 180 -8.90 -18.65 10.20
C LEU A 180 -9.16 -17.76 11.42
N TRP A 181 -8.50 -16.59 11.51
CA TRP A 181 -8.75 -15.64 12.59
C TRP A 181 -10.23 -15.23 12.65
N ILE A 182 -10.82 -14.80 11.52
CA ILE A 182 -12.23 -14.41 11.49
C ILE A 182 -13.12 -15.60 11.88
N TYR A 183 -12.90 -16.77 11.29
CA TYR A 183 -13.71 -17.96 11.53
C TYR A 183 -13.74 -18.34 13.02
N PHE A 184 -12.59 -18.36 13.69
CA PHE A 184 -12.54 -18.73 15.10
C PHE A 184 -13.09 -17.67 16.06
N ASN A 185 -13.16 -16.40 15.64
CA ASN A 185 -13.67 -15.32 16.50
C ASN A 185 -15.14 -14.96 16.22
N ALA A 186 -15.61 -15.16 14.99
CA ALA A 186 -16.91 -14.65 14.52
C ALA A 186 -17.70 -15.65 13.64
N GLY A 187 -17.18 -16.85 13.39
CA GLY A 187 -17.85 -17.89 12.61
C GLY A 187 -17.73 -17.72 11.09
N LEU A 188 -18.40 -18.63 10.37
CA LEU A 188 -18.32 -18.74 8.91
C LEU A 188 -18.96 -17.54 8.19
N GLU A 189 -20.09 -17.05 8.70
CA GLU A 189 -20.85 -15.94 8.09
C GLU A 189 -20.03 -14.63 8.04
N ALA A 190 -19.18 -14.42 9.05
CA ALA A 190 -18.29 -13.27 9.12
C ALA A 190 -17.21 -13.24 8.02
N LEU A 191 -16.99 -14.35 7.31
CA LEU A 191 -16.06 -14.39 6.16
C LEU A 191 -16.67 -13.77 4.90
N VAL A 192 -17.99 -13.73 4.76
CA VAL A 192 -18.63 -13.36 3.49
C VAL A 192 -18.22 -11.96 3.07
N TYR A 193 -18.36 -10.97 3.93
CA TYR A 193 -18.07 -9.57 3.58
C TYR A 193 -16.59 -9.31 3.27
N PRO A 194 -15.60 -9.69 4.11
CA PRO A 194 -14.19 -9.42 3.80
C PRO A 194 -13.68 -10.13 2.56
N TYR A 195 -14.24 -11.30 2.20
CA TYR A 195 -13.78 -12.10 1.06
C TYR A 195 -14.61 -11.92 -0.23
N THR A 196 -15.63 -11.08 -0.21
CA THR A 196 -16.39 -10.69 -1.43
C THR A 196 -16.08 -9.28 -1.91
N THR A 197 -15.26 -8.55 -1.17
CA THR A 197 -14.83 -7.17 -1.43
C THR A 197 -13.39 -7.10 -1.90
N GLY A 198 -13.02 -6.03 -2.61
CA GLY A 198 -11.67 -5.89 -3.19
C GLY A 198 -10.57 -5.54 -2.18
N THR A 199 -10.90 -4.97 -1.02
CA THR A 199 -9.95 -4.36 -0.09
C THR A 199 -8.92 -5.34 0.48
N ILE A 200 -9.34 -6.52 0.97
CA ILE A 200 -8.40 -7.48 1.56
C ILE A 200 -7.43 -8.04 0.50
N TYR A 201 -7.91 -8.20 -0.73
CA TYR A 201 -7.12 -8.68 -1.86
C TYR A 201 -6.18 -7.59 -2.39
N PHE A 202 -6.56 -6.33 -2.29
CA PHE A 202 -5.68 -5.20 -2.57
C PHE A 202 -4.56 -5.12 -1.54
N LEU A 203 -4.90 -5.21 -0.24
CA LEU A 203 -3.90 -5.28 0.81
C LEU A 203 -2.92 -6.43 0.59
N ALA A 204 -3.42 -7.65 0.37
CA ALA A 204 -2.58 -8.82 0.18
C ALA A 204 -1.77 -8.78 -1.13
N GLY A 205 -2.43 -8.48 -2.25
CA GLY A 205 -1.89 -8.65 -3.59
C GLY A 205 -1.19 -7.43 -4.18
N VAL A 206 -1.40 -6.23 -3.63
CA VAL A 206 -0.76 -4.99 -4.07
C VAL A 206 0.21 -4.46 -3.01
N MET A 207 -0.26 -4.33 -1.76
CA MET A 207 0.51 -3.66 -0.71
C MET A 207 1.56 -4.60 -0.06
N LEU A 208 1.15 -5.77 0.45
CA LEU A 208 2.07 -6.72 1.08
C LEU A 208 3.05 -7.34 0.09
N LEU A 209 2.60 -7.52 -1.16
CA LEU A 209 3.36 -8.17 -2.22
C LEU A 209 4.60 -7.38 -2.66
N GLU A 210 4.69 -6.07 -2.37
CA GLU A 210 5.65 -5.16 -3.02
C GLU A 210 7.06 -5.77 -3.17
N PRO A 211 7.57 -5.93 -4.40
CA PRO A 211 8.66 -6.88 -4.68
C PRO A 211 9.99 -6.50 -4.03
N LYS A 212 10.21 -5.21 -3.72
CA LYS A 212 11.47 -4.69 -3.17
C LYS A 212 11.52 -4.72 -1.65
N THR A 213 10.38 -4.80 -0.97
CA THR A 213 10.26 -4.56 0.47
C THR A 213 9.64 -5.76 1.20
N SER A 214 9.34 -6.85 0.49
CA SER A 214 8.79 -8.08 1.06
C SER A 214 9.72 -9.29 0.84
N PRO A 215 9.65 -10.35 1.68
CA PRO A 215 10.52 -11.52 1.55
C PRO A 215 10.22 -12.37 0.31
N THR A 216 11.24 -13.01 -0.28
CA THR A 216 11.10 -13.89 -1.46
C THR A 216 11.17 -15.38 -1.11
N LYS A 217 11.75 -15.77 0.02
CA LYS A 217 11.82 -17.19 0.43
C LYS A 217 10.53 -17.63 1.11
N LYS A 218 10.02 -18.82 0.77
CA LYS A 218 8.73 -19.38 1.25
C LYS A 218 8.54 -19.25 2.77
N TYR A 219 9.49 -19.72 3.57
CA TYR A 219 9.36 -19.69 5.03
C TYR A 219 9.26 -18.27 5.60
N TRP A 220 10.04 -17.32 5.08
CA TRP A 220 9.94 -15.91 5.47
C TRP A 220 8.63 -15.27 4.99
N GLN A 221 8.09 -15.70 3.84
CA GLN A 221 6.79 -15.24 3.36
C GLN A 221 5.65 -15.67 4.29
N ILE A 222 5.64 -16.94 4.71
CA ILE A 222 4.63 -17.49 5.63
C ILE A 222 4.73 -16.79 7.00
N GLY A 223 5.95 -16.64 7.53
CA GLY A 223 6.16 -15.93 8.80
C GLY A 223 5.76 -14.45 8.73
N ALA A 224 6.07 -13.77 7.64
CA ALA A 224 5.65 -12.38 7.42
C ALA A 224 4.12 -12.27 7.30
N ALA A 225 3.46 -13.20 6.62
CA ALA A 225 2.00 -13.24 6.51
C ALA A 225 1.34 -13.42 7.89
N LEU A 226 1.84 -14.35 8.72
CA LEU A 226 1.34 -14.55 10.07
C LEU A 226 1.48 -13.28 10.91
N LEU A 227 2.67 -12.66 10.89
CA LEU A 227 2.90 -11.42 11.62
C LEU A 227 1.99 -10.30 11.12
N ALA A 228 1.78 -10.18 9.81
CA ALA A 228 0.87 -9.19 9.24
C ALA A 228 -0.56 -9.36 9.75
N VAL A 229 -1.08 -10.59 9.85
CA VAL A 229 -2.42 -10.85 10.41
C VAL A 229 -2.47 -10.52 11.90
N ILE A 230 -1.45 -10.93 12.67
CA ILE A 230 -1.37 -10.60 14.09
C ILE A 230 -1.37 -9.08 14.27
N THR A 231 -0.53 -8.35 13.53
CA THR A 231 -0.49 -6.89 13.56
C THR A 231 -1.83 -6.29 13.16
N TYR A 232 -2.41 -6.69 12.03
CA TYR A 232 -3.69 -6.20 11.53
C TYR A 232 -4.83 -6.36 12.55
N ARG A 233 -4.92 -7.52 13.20
CA ARG A 233 -5.99 -7.85 14.13
C ARG A 233 -5.76 -7.32 15.55
N TYR A 234 -4.56 -7.53 16.08
CA TYR A 234 -4.22 -7.14 17.44
C TYR A 234 -4.17 -5.62 17.58
N ILE A 235 -3.52 -4.91 16.65
CA ILE A 235 -3.50 -3.44 16.67
C ILE A 235 -4.91 -2.88 16.42
N GLY A 236 -5.71 -3.56 15.58
CA GLY A 236 -7.09 -3.17 15.30
C GLY A 236 -7.98 -3.27 16.53
N TYR A 237 -7.73 -4.25 17.40
CA TYR A 237 -8.41 -4.40 18.69
C TYR A 237 -8.23 -3.18 19.61
N PHE A 238 -7.07 -2.50 19.56
CA PHE A 238 -6.81 -1.28 20.32
C PHE A 238 -7.32 0.00 19.64
N GLY A 239 -8.07 -0.10 18.54
CA GLY A 239 -8.63 1.06 17.85
C GLY A 239 -7.60 1.95 17.17
N VAL A 240 -6.38 1.45 16.92
CA VAL A 240 -5.36 2.23 16.21
C VAL A 240 -5.77 2.38 14.74
N ASN A 241 -5.70 3.60 14.23
CA ASN A 241 -6.03 3.88 12.84
C ASN A 241 -5.04 3.25 11.85
N ASN A 242 -5.52 2.96 10.63
CA ASN A 242 -4.71 2.50 9.50
C ASN A 242 -3.93 1.20 9.78
N VAL A 243 -4.57 0.25 10.45
CA VAL A 243 -3.99 -1.05 10.84
C VAL A 243 -3.44 -1.85 9.66
N GLU A 244 -4.01 -1.67 8.47
CA GLU A 244 -3.52 -2.26 7.23
C GLU A 244 -2.11 -1.77 6.90
N LEU A 245 -1.83 -0.48 7.11
CA LEU A 245 -0.51 0.08 6.87
C LEU A 245 0.52 -0.45 7.87
N TRP A 246 0.14 -0.58 9.15
CA TRP A 246 0.98 -1.21 10.16
C TRP A 246 1.30 -2.68 9.82
N ALA A 247 0.33 -3.43 9.31
CA ALA A 247 0.55 -4.81 8.85
C ALA A 247 1.58 -4.87 7.71
N VAL A 248 1.56 -3.91 6.78
CA VAL A 248 2.58 -3.81 5.71
C VAL A 248 3.97 -3.48 6.28
N ILE A 249 4.06 -2.57 7.25
CA ILE A 249 5.32 -2.28 7.95
C ILE A 249 5.87 -3.54 8.64
N ALA A 250 5.03 -4.35 9.27
CA ALA A 250 5.44 -5.59 9.90
C ALA A 250 6.08 -6.57 8.88
N VAL A 251 5.49 -6.71 7.69
CA VAL A 251 6.09 -7.51 6.59
C VAL A 251 7.43 -6.93 6.14
N ASN A 252 7.54 -5.61 6.01
CA ASN A 252 8.77 -4.93 5.64
C ASN A 252 9.89 -5.16 6.66
N LEU A 253 9.57 -5.16 7.96
CA LEU A 253 10.52 -5.45 9.03
C LEU A 253 10.99 -6.91 8.99
N VAL A 254 10.09 -7.87 8.78
CA VAL A 254 10.48 -9.28 8.60
C VAL A 254 11.42 -9.44 7.40
N HIS A 255 11.14 -8.72 6.30
CA HIS A 255 12.04 -8.71 5.16
C HIS A 255 13.43 -8.15 5.51
N LEU A 256 13.50 -7.03 6.24
CA LEU A 256 14.76 -6.45 6.70
C LEU A 256 15.55 -7.44 7.57
N LEU A 257 14.90 -8.06 8.56
CA LEU A 257 15.51 -9.07 9.43
C LEU A 257 16.04 -10.26 8.64
N SER A 258 15.27 -10.74 7.66
CA SER A 258 15.69 -11.84 6.79
C SER A 258 16.97 -11.53 6.02
N ARG A 259 17.18 -10.26 5.66
CA ARG A 259 18.38 -9.80 4.95
C ARG A 259 19.58 -9.63 5.87
N LEU A 260 19.37 -9.13 7.09
CA LEU A 260 20.42 -8.99 8.11
C LEU A 260 21.01 -10.36 8.48
N ARG A 261 20.16 -11.37 8.68
CA ARG A 261 20.61 -12.75 8.98
C ARG A 261 21.41 -13.38 7.85
N LEU A 262 21.08 -13.10 6.59
CA LEU A 262 21.86 -13.61 5.47
C LEU A 262 23.24 -12.97 5.41
N SER A 263 23.36 -11.68 5.72
CA SER A 263 24.67 -11.02 5.70
C SER A 263 25.66 -11.52 6.74
N THR A 264 25.18 -11.95 7.91
CA THR A 264 26.06 -12.49 8.95
C THR A 264 26.57 -13.89 8.62
N ILE A 265 25.76 -14.71 7.93
CA ILE A 265 26.17 -16.05 7.49
C ILE A 265 27.27 -15.96 6.43
N PHE A 266 27.14 -15.06 5.45
CA PHE A 266 28.13 -14.89 4.38
C PHE A 266 29.43 -14.18 4.81
N GLN A 267 29.50 -13.62 6.01
CA GLN A 267 30.75 -13.08 6.56
C GLN A 267 31.54 -14.11 7.37
N LYS A 268 30.91 -15.24 7.72
CA LYS A 268 31.54 -16.32 8.51
C LYS A 268 32.08 -17.47 7.66
N ASN A 269 31.86 -17.43 6.34
CA ASN A 269 32.37 -18.38 5.36
C ASN A 269 33.28 -17.64 4.39
#